data_AF-A0A6L6PB04-F1
#
_entry.id   AF-A0A6L6PB04-F1
#
_cell.length_a   1.000
_cell.length_b   1.000
_cell.length_c   1.000
_cell.angle_alpha   90.00
_cell.angle_beta   90.00
_cell.angle_gamma   90.00
#
_symmetry.space_group_name_H-M   'P 1'
#
loop_
_entity.id
_entity.type
_entity.pdbx_description
1 polymer ?
#
loop_
_entity_poly.entity_id
_entity_poly.type
_entity_poly.pdbx_seq_one_letter_code
_entity_poly.pdbx_strand_id
1 'polypeptide(L)'
;MKTSLRLIPLILLLAGCQSHMQRVADCKVGDWTAIGHKDGVTGEPANYAERKDFCDDHADKPAVADAAARYTAGWTQGNRDLWFNLGRTDGNAGSHAQYDRHAASEDVRDHKTPLNPSAYDAGWTAGNSDYWRDIGQREGAAGQPLTQKEASRGKASAAQLRFDEQAYTNGWRAGNRTFWSDAGYSDARGGIPDSEFRHRAAAARSAGVEVQEDSYRTAWNAEIVNYWRNLGTQDATSGKEFGTRGREAKAKGLKVYEKEYREAWEARLLTYWRDTGAADGYGHPFMLEQRISNASRDGVFVIPGTQDAYTNAWRAENARYCTPENAFERGRANSGMAVEVCAPALQNQMKHAYVSGQDFEVAAAKHRQAVAEANDLANRVRDARGRLGRLEREIRASQEAKDRPVNDETAKQDKRREQERRELAEYLQRLERQLDDARRWVDRHDQQMQRLRREIY
;
A
#
# COMPACT_ATOMS: atom_id res chain seq x y z
N MET A 1 -5.36 -23.47 38.79
CA MET A 1 -4.55 -22.25 39.03
C MET A 1 -5.34 -21.06 38.50
N LYS A 2 -5.77 -20.17 39.41
CA LYS A 2 -6.59 -18.98 39.15
C LYS A 2 -5.69 -17.75 39.31
N THR A 3 -5.33 -17.09 38.21
CA THR A 3 -4.71 -15.75 38.23
C THR A 3 -4.87 -15.09 36.86
N SER A 4 -5.98 -14.38 36.65
CA SER A 4 -6.12 -13.34 35.62
C SER A 4 -7.28 -12.41 36.00
N LEU A 5 -7.08 -11.60 37.04
CA LEU A 5 -7.98 -10.48 37.34
C LEU A 5 -7.16 -9.41 38.05
N ARG A 6 -6.62 -8.44 37.30
CA ARG A 6 -6.09 -7.12 37.75
C ARG A 6 -5.44 -6.39 36.58
N LEU A 7 -6.25 -5.87 35.65
CA LEU A 7 -5.79 -4.92 34.61
C LEU A 7 -6.92 -4.01 34.09
N ILE A 8 -7.96 -3.79 34.91
CA ILE A 8 -9.10 -2.91 34.59
C ILE A 8 -9.00 -1.49 35.24
N PRO A 9 -8.30 -1.24 36.37
CA PRO A 9 -8.38 0.09 37.01
C PRO A 9 -7.52 1.18 36.34
N LEU A 10 -6.57 0.83 35.46
CA LEU A 10 -5.66 1.81 34.84
C LEU A 10 -6.25 2.49 33.59
N ILE A 11 -7.22 1.86 32.92
CA ILE A 11 -7.85 2.42 31.70
C ILE A 11 -8.92 3.47 32.06
N LEU A 12 -9.58 3.35 33.22
CA LEU A 12 -10.58 4.32 33.70
C LEU A 12 -9.96 5.67 34.13
N LEU A 13 -8.69 5.68 34.58
CA LEU A 13 -8.00 6.92 35.00
C LEU A 13 -7.55 7.79 33.82
N LEU A 14 -7.35 7.22 32.63
CA LEU A 14 -6.92 7.97 31.43
C LEU A 14 -8.07 8.69 30.72
N ALA A 15 -9.31 8.21 30.86
CA ALA A 15 -10.50 8.84 30.25
C ALA A 15 -10.88 10.18 30.92
N GLY A 16 -10.70 10.29 32.25
CA GLY A 16 -11.00 11.52 33.00
C GLY A 16 -10.06 12.69 32.69
N CYS A 17 -8.81 12.42 32.24
CA CYS A 17 -7.88 13.48 31.86
C CYS A 17 -8.23 14.12 30.51
N GLN A 18 -8.84 13.38 29.58
CA GLN A 18 -9.20 13.91 28.26
C GLN A 18 -10.40 14.86 28.35
N SER A 19 -11.44 14.53 29.14
CA SER A 19 -12.61 15.39 29.31
C SER A 19 -12.26 16.73 29.97
N HIS A 20 -11.40 16.72 30.98
CA HIS A 20 -10.94 17.94 31.66
C HIS A 20 -10.15 18.86 30.72
N MET A 21 -9.15 18.33 30.00
CA MET A 21 -8.36 19.12 29.06
C MET A 21 -9.21 19.74 27.95
N GLN A 22 -10.24 19.01 27.49
CA GLN A 22 -11.13 19.52 26.45
C GLN A 22 -12.02 20.65 26.97
N ARG A 23 -12.54 20.54 28.20
CA ARG A 23 -13.31 21.63 28.84
C ARG A 23 -12.46 22.90 29.00
N VAL A 24 -11.19 22.77 29.43
CA VAL A 24 -10.26 23.90 29.52
C VAL A 24 -10.02 24.53 28.14
N ALA A 25 -9.86 23.72 27.10
CA ALA A 25 -9.68 24.22 25.74
C ALA A 25 -10.92 25.00 25.25
N ASP A 26 -12.13 24.50 25.49
CA ASP A 26 -13.36 25.18 25.12
C ASP A 26 -13.48 26.55 25.81
N CYS A 27 -13.12 26.64 27.10
CA CYS A 27 -13.10 27.91 27.86
C CYS A 27 -12.12 28.93 27.28
N LYS A 28 -10.93 28.50 26.81
CA LYS A 28 -9.93 29.39 26.19
C LYS A 28 -10.42 29.96 24.85
N VAL A 29 -11.23 29.21 24.12
CA VAL A 29 -11.89 29.69 22.90
C VAL A 29 -12.94 30.75 23.26
N GLY A 30 -13.74 30.49 24.30
CA GLY A 30 -14.72 31.45 24.82
C GLY A 30 -16.00 31.57 23.98
N ASP A 31 -16.28 30.58 23.12
CA ASP A 31 -17.54 30.51 22.37
C ASP A 31 -18.62 29.83 23.21
N TRP A 32 -19.37 30.64 23.96
CA TRP A 32 -20.43 30.16 24.84
C TRP A 32 -21.53 29.38 24.12
N THR A 33 -21.81 29.67 22.84
CA THR A 33 -22.79 28.89 22.06
C THR A 33 -22.28 27.48 21.81
N ALA A 34 -21.03 27.34 21.37
CA ALA A 34 -20.40 26.04 21.13
C ALA A 34 -20.20 25.24 22.43
N ILE A 35 -19.80 25.91 23.52
CA ILE A 35 -19.67 25.29 24.84
C ILE A 35 -21.02 24.73 25.29
N GLY A 36 -22.08 25.54 25.22
CA GLY A 36 -23.43 25.11 25.57
C GLY A 36 -23.89 23.93 24.72
N HIS A 37 -23.73 24.02 23.39
CA HIS A 37 -24.10 22.95 22.46
C HIS A 37 -23.42 21.63 22.81
N LYS A 38 -22.10 21.65 23.07
CA LYS A 38 -21.35 20.47 23.45
C LYS A 38 -21.86 19.85 24.74
N ASP A 39 -22.10 20.66 25.77
CA ASP A 39 -22.65 20.21 27.05
C ASP A 39 -24.04 19.58 26.86
N GLY A 40 -24.88 20.18 26.01
CA GLY A 40 -26.19 19.64 25.65
C GLY A 40 -26.11 18.31 24.90
N VAL A 41 -25.18 18.16 23.97
CA VAL A 41 -24.95 16.90 23.23
C VAL A 41 -24.45 15.79 24.16
N THR A 42 -23.65 16.12 25.17
CA THR A 42 -23.18 15.14 26.16
C THR A 42 -24.22 14.83 27.23
N GLY A 43 -25.38 15.48 27.21
CA GLY A 43 -26.46 15.23 28.15
C GLY A 43 -26.26 15.90 29.52
N GLU A 44 -25.34 16.85 29.63
CA GLU A 44 -25.09 17.58 30.87
C GLU A 44 -26.28 18.49 31.21
N PRO A 45 -26.52 18.80 32.49
CA PRO A 45 -27.56 19.75 32.87
C PRO A 45 -27.19 21.16 32.37
N ALA A 46 -28.20 22.00 32.12
CA ALA A 46 -28.03 23.37 31.67
C ALA A 46 -27.49 24.29 32.78
N ASN A 47 -26.25 24.07 33.23
CA ASN A 47 -25.65 24.78 34.36
C ASN A 47 -24.60 25.81 33.93
N TYR A 48 -25.08 26.94 33.40
CA TYR A 48 -24.21 28.04 33.02
C TYR A 48 -23.34 28.54 34.18
N ALA A 49 -23.87 28.59 35.41
CA ALA A 49 -23.14 29.14 36.55
C ALA A 49 -21.89 28.32 36.87
N GLU A 50 -22.02 26.99 36.96
CA GLU A 50 -20.90 26.07 37.18
C GLU A 50 -19.91 26.10 36.00
N ARG A 51 -20.43 26.15 34.76
CA ARG A 51 -19.59 26.23 33.57
C ARG A 51 -18.80 27.53 33.52
N LYS A 52 -19.41 28.64 33.91
CA LYS A 52 -18.79 29.96 34.01
C LYS A 52 -17.68 29.96 35.05
N ASP A 53 -17.97 29.47 36.25
CA ASP A 53 -17.02 29.37 37.35
C ASP A 53 -15.78 28.56 36.92
N PHE A 54 -16.01 27.38 36.32
CA PHE A 54 -14.93 26.56 35.77
C PHE A 54 -14.09 27.29 34.71
N CYS A 55 -14.72 28.04 33.80
CA CYS A 55 -14.00 28.78 32.77
C CYS A 55 -13.25 29.99 33.33
N ASP A 56 -13.78 30.69 34.33
CA ASP A 56 -13.10 31.82 34.98
C ASP A 56 -11.81 31.35 35.68
N ASP A 57 -11.77 30.11 36.18
CA ASP A 57 -10.58 29.50 36.79
C ASP A 57 -9.51 29.05 35.78
N HIS A 58 -9.87 28.87 34.51
CA HIS A 58 -9.03 28.17 33.52
C HIS A 58 -8.78 28.93 32.20
N ALA A 59 -9.38 30.11 32.03
CA ALA A 59 -9.23 30.96 30.85
C ALA A 59 -8.98 32.43 31.20
N ASP A 60 -8.16 33.10 30.40
CA ASP A 60 -7.80 34.51 30.63
C ASP A 60 -8.87 35.52 30.17
N LYS A 61 -10.00 35.03 29.64
CA LYS A 61 -11.07 35.86 29.06
C LYS A 61 -12.34 35.75 29.91
N PRO A 62 -12.83 36.86 30.51
CA PRO A 62 -14.09 36.84 31.24
C PRO A 62 -15.27 36.60 30.30
N ALA A 63 -16.33 35.99 30.83
CA ALA A 63 -17.57 35.79 30.08
C ALA A 63 -18.17 37.12 29.60
N VAL A 64 -18.58 37.17 28.33
CA VAL A 64 -19.26 38.35 27.74
C VAL A 64 -20.66 38.55 28.36
N ALA A 65 -21.21 39.76 28.28
CA ALA A 65 -22.46 40.11 28.96
C ALA A 65 -23.67 39.23 28.56
N ASP A 66 -23.68 38.70 27.34
CA ASP A 66 -24.73 37.81 26.82
C ASP A 66 -24.34 36.31 26.84
N ALA A 67 -23.24 35.94 27.49
CA ALA A 67 -22.72 34.58 27.54
C ALA A 67 -23.74 33.56 28.06
N ALA A 68 -24.52 33.92 29.09
CA ALA A 68 -25.56 33.05 29.65
C ALA A 68 -26.65 32.70 28.61
N ALA A 69 -27.08 33.69 27.82
CA ALA A 69 -28.08 33.49 26.78
C ALA A 69 -27.52 32.64 25.63
N ARG A 70 -26.28 32.91 25.20
CA ARG A 70 -25.58 32.12 24.17
C ARG A 70 -25.39 30.67 24.58
N TYR A 71 -24.94 30.45 25.81
CA TYR A 71 -24.80 29.12 26.40
C TYR A 71 -26.11 28.37 26.41
N THR A 72 -27.17 28.99 26.94
CA THR A 72 -28.49 28.36 27.03
C THR A 72 -29.06 28.02 25.65
N ALA A 73 -28.89 28.90 24.66
CA ALA A 73 -29.33 28.66 23.28
C ALA A 73 -28.55 27.49 22.64
N GLY A 74 -27.22 27.49 22.78
CA GLY A 74 -26.37 26.40 22.33
C GLY A 74 -26.76 25.08 22.98
N TRP A 75 -26.90 25.07 24.31
CA TRP A 75 -27.27 23.89 25.09
C TRP A 75 -28.63 23.33 24.69
N THR A 76 -29.63 24.19 24.47
CA THR A 76 -30.95 23.76 24.00
C THR A 76 -30.85 23.03 22.66
N GLN A 77 -30.03 23.55 21.74
CA GLN A 77 -29.77 22.89 20.46
C GLN A 77 -29.02 21.57 20.65
N GLY A 78 -28.00 21.53 21.53
CA GLY A 78 -27.23 20.32 21.79
C GLY A 78 -28.06 19.19 22.41
N ASN A 79 -28.92 19.52 23.38
CA ASN A 79 -29.85 18.57 23.98
C ASN A 79 -30.84 18.03 22.95
N ARG A 80 -31.35 18.91 22.08
CA ARG A 80 -32.18 18.49 20.94
C ARG A 80 -31.43 17.51 20.02
N ASP A 81 -30.17 17.80 19.69
CA ASP A 81 -29.35 16.95 18.81
C ASP A 81 -29.04 15.59 19.45
N LEU A 82 -28.75 15.53 20.75
CA LEU A 82 -28.59 14.27 21.49
C LEU A 82 -29.82 13.37 21.33
N TRP A 83 -30.99 13.89 21.73
CA TRP A 83 -32.23 13.12 21.68
C TRP A 83 -32.64 12.77 20.25
N PHE A 84 -32.49 13.69 19.30
CA PHE A 84 -32.70 13.43 17.88
C PHE A 84 -31.80 12.31 17.35
N ASN A 85 -30.53 12.29 17.71
CA ASN A 85 -29.61 11.25 17.25
C ASN A 85 -29.90 9.87 17.86
N LEU A 86 -30.30 9.82 19.14
CA LEU A 86 -30.79 8.59 19.77
C LEU A 86 -32.01 8.05 19.02
N GLY A 87 -33.02 8.90 18.80
CA GLY A 87 -34.20 8.53 18.02
C GLY A 87 -33.86 8.05 16.63
N ARG A 88 -33.04 8.81 15.89
CA ARG A 88 -32.62 8.47 14.52
C ARG A 88 -31.91 7.13 14.45
N THR A 89 -31.08 6.82 15.44
CA THR A 89 -30.38 5.53 15.51
C THR A 89 -31.37 4.38 15.68
N ASP A 90 -32.33 4.49 16.59
CA ASP A 90 -33.35 3.47 16.83
C ASP A 90 -34.29 3.29 15.62
N GLY A 91 -34.68 4.39 14.99
CA GLY A 91 -35.50 4.39 13.78
C GLY A 91 -34.78 3.74 12.60
N ASN A 92 -33.50 4.06 12.40
CA ASN A 92 -32.69 3.48 11.34
C ASN A 92 -32.39 1.99 11.55
N ALA A 93 -32.39 1.53 12.80
CA ALA A 93 -32.31 0.10 13.12
C ALA A 93 -33.57 -0.68 12.74
N GLY A 94 -34.66 0.00 12.34
CA GLY A 94 -35.95 -0.65 12.08
C GLY A 94 -36.55 -1.21 13.37
N SER A 95 -36.40 -0.49 14.48
CA SER A 95 -36.89 -0.89 15.79
C SER A 95 -37.98 0.04 16.30
N HIS A 96 -38.77 -0.44 17.26
CA HIS A 96 -39.70 0.41 18.00
C HIS A 96 -39.02 1.59 18.66
N ALA A 97 -39.77 2.69 18.86
CA ALA A 97 -39.31 3.79 19.70
C ALA A 97 -38.93 3.25 21.09
N GLN A 98 -37.69 3.52 21.51
CA GLN A 98 -37.10 3.11 22.79
C GLN A 98 -36.87 4.30 23.71
N TYR A 99 -37.66 5.38 23.57
CA TYR A 99 -37.50 6.60 24.35
C TYR A 99 -37.41 6.32 25.85
N ASP A 100 -38.35 5.55 26.40
CA ASP A 100 -38.40 5.24 27.84
C ASP A 100 -37.16 4.47 28.31
N ARG A 101 -36.60 3.62 27.45
CA ARG A 101 -35.36 2.89 27.73
C ARG A 101 -34.16 3.84 27.83
N HIS A 102 -34.06 4.79 26.90
CA HIS A 102 -32.99 5.81 26.91
C HIS A 102 -33.16 6.76 28.09
N ALA A 103 -34.39 7.21 28.36
CA ALA A 103 -34.71 8.06 29.50
C ALA A 103 -34.44 7.40 30.86
N ALA A 104 -34.56 6.07 30.95
CA ALA A 104 -34.24 5.29 32.15
C ALA A 104 -32.78 4.83 32.22
N SER A 105 -31.95 5.14 31.23
CA SER A 105 -30.55 4.72 31.20
C SER A 105 -29.76 5.28 32.39
N GLU A 106 -28.72 4.57 32.81
CA GLU A 106 -27.82 5.03 33.89
C GLU A 106 -27.17 6.35 33.51
N ASP A 107 -26.69 6.48 32.26
CA ASP A 107 -26.05 7.67 31.72
C ASP A 107 -26.94 8.93 31.81
N VAL A 108 -28.22 8.83 31.40
CA VAL A 108 -29.18 9.94 31.50
C VAL A 108 -29.50 10.30 32.95
N ARG A 109 -29.56 9.31 33.85
CA ARG A 109 -29.87 9.54 35.26
C ARG A 109 -28.68 10.17 36.00
N ASP A 110 -27.47 9.69 35.75
CA ASP A 110 -26.25 10.17 36.40
C ASP A 110 -25.91 11.60 35.97
N HIS A 111 -26.04 11.89 34.67
CA HIS A 111 -25.87 13.26 34.15
C HIS A 111 -27.09 14.15 34.40
N LYS A 112 -28.18 13.63 34.97
CA LYS A 112 -29.45 14.35 35.16
C LYS A 112 -29.92 15.02 33.86
N THR A 113 -29.74 14.33 32.74
CA THR A 113 -29.98 14.87 31.41
C THR A 113 -31.43 15.30 31.25
N PRO A 114 -31.70 16.55 30.88
CA PRO A 114 -33.06 16.99 30.60
C PRO A 114 -33.65 16.22 29.42
N LEU A 115 -34.87 15.73 29.63
CA LEU A 115 -35.60 14.89 28.71
C LEU A 115 -36.19 15.71 27.54
N ASN A 116 -36.09 15.18 26.32
CA ASN A 116 -36.65 15.83 25.12
C ASN A 116 -37.36 14.82 24.20
N PRO A 117 -38.61 14.43 24.53
CA PRO A 117 -39.34 13.41 23.77
C PRO A 117 -39.65 13.86 22.34
N SER A 118 -39.93 15.15 22.11
CA SER A 118 -40.23 15.66 20.76
C SER A 118 -39.01 15.62 19.84
N ALA A 119 -37.81 15.92 20.35
CA ALA A 119 -36.58 15.78 19.58
C ALA A 119 -36.28 14.31 19.25
N TYR A 120 -36.48 13.41 20.22
CA TYR A 120 -36.36 11.97 20.02
C TYR A 120 -37.32 11.46 18.94
N ASP A 121 -38.61 11.78 19.02
CA ASP A 121 -39.63 11.34 18.06
C ASP A 121 -39.37 11.85 16.64
N ALA A 122 -38.88 13.09 16.52
CA ALA A 122 -38.47 13.67 15.24
C ALA A 122 -37.26 12.91 14.67
N GLY A 123 -36.29 12.57 15.51
CA GLY A 123 -35.15 11.72 15.15
C GLY A 123 -35.58 10.35 14.69
N TRP A 124 -36.41 9.67 15.49
CA TRP A 124 -36.91 8.34 15.19
C TRP A 124 -37.69 8.30 13.88
N THR A 125 -38.54 9.30 13.63
CA THR A 125 -39.25 9.41 12.36
C THR A 125 -38.27 9.53 11.18
N ALA A 126 -37.25 10.38 11.28
CA ALA A 126 -36.24 10.52 10.23
C ALA A 126 -35.45 9.22 10.00
N GLY A 127 -35.01 8.55 11.07
CA GLY A 127 -34.31 7.26 10.98
C GLY A 127 -35.18 6.16 10.39
N ASN A 128 -36.46 6.09 10.75
CA ASN A 128 -37.39 5.12 10.20
C ASN A 128 -37.64 5.37 8.69
N SER A 129 -37.72 6.63 8.27
CA SER A 129 -37.75 6.96 6.83
C SER A 129 -36.48 6.47 6.12
N ASP A 130 -35.30 6.68 6.70
CA ASP A 130 -34.04 6.17 6.14
C ASP A 130 -34.05 4.63 5.99
N TYR A 131 -34.47 3.91 7.04
CA TYR A 131 -34.60 2.46 7.03
C TYR A 131 -35.48 1.94 5.88
N TRP A 132 -36.67 2.51 5.72
CA TRP A 132 -37.61 2.10 4.66
C TRP A 132 -37.11 2.49 3.26
N ARG A 133 -36.47 3.65 3.12
CA ARG A 133 -35.82 4.05 1.87
C ARG A 133 -34.75 3.04 1.47
N ASP A 134 -33.92 2.59 2.41
CA ASP A 134 -32.85 1.63 2.14
C ASP A 134 -33.39 0.25 1.76
N ILE A 135 -34.47 -0.22 2.41
CA ILE A 135 -35.17 -1.45 1.99
C ILE A 135 -35.69 -1.29 0.56
N GLY A 136 -36.42 -0.21 0.29
CA GLY A 136 -36.96 0.06 -1.03
C GLY A 136 -35.87 0.07 -2.08
N GLN A 137 -34.76 0.77 -1.82
CA GLN A 137 -33.62 0.85 -2.72
C GLN A 137 -33.01 -0.52 -3.02
N ARG A 138 -32.80 -1.37 -2.02
CA ARG A 138 -32.29 -2.74 -2.25
C ARG A 138 -33.24 -3.57 -3.10
N GLU A 139 -34.53 -3.51 -2.82
CA GLU A 139 -35.54 -4.28 -3.57
C GLU A 139 -35.67 -3.77 -5.01
N GLY A 140 -35.64 -2.44 -5.22
CA GLY A 140 -35.62 -1.83 -6.55
C GLY A 140 -34.37 -2.22 -7.34
N ALA A 141 -33.19 -2.19 -6.71
CA ALA A 141 -31.92 -2.57 -7.35
C ALA A 141 -31.87 -4.07 -7.69
N ALA A 142 -32.58 -4.91 -6.94
CA ALA A 142 -32.75 -6.33 -7.23
C ALA A 142 -33.78 -6.61 -8.34
N GLY A 143 -34.40 -5.58 -8.94
CA GLY A 143 -35.42 -5.74 -9.98
C GLY A 143 -36.72 -6.35 -9.46
N GLN A 144 -37.06 -6.12 -8.19
CA GLN A 144 -38.33 -6.58 -7.63
C GLN A 144 -39.49 -5.63 -7.98
N PRO A 145 -40.72 -6.12 -8.16
CA PRO A 145 -41.87 -5.25 -8.46
C PRO A 145 -42.23 -4.35 -7.28
N LEU A 146 -42.79 -3.17 -7.56
CA LEU A 146 -43.22 -2.22 -6.53
C LEU A 146 -44.34 -2.79 -5.62
N THR A 147 -45.01 -3.86 -6.05
CA THR A 147 -45.99 -4.59 -5.23
C THR A 147 -45.36 -5.22 -3.98
N GLN A 148 -44.04 -5.44 -3.94
CA GLN A 148 -43.34 -5.90 -2.73
C GLN A 148 -43.48 -4.93 -1.55
N LYS A 149 -43.82 -3.67 -1.82
CA LYS A 149 -44.21 -2.69 -0.82
C LYS A 149 -45.25 -3.24 0.15
N GLU A 150 -46.24 -4.00 -0.34
CA GLU A 150 -47.32 -4.53 0.50
C GLU A 150 -46.83 -5.66 1.41
N ALA A 151 -45.88 -6.48 0.95
CA ALA A 151 -45.21 -7.46 1.81
C ALA A 151 -44.37 -6.77 2.89
N SER A 152 -43.67 -5.69 2.54
CA SER A 152 -42.91 -4.86 3.48
C SER A 152 -43.82 -4.16 4.50
N ARG A 153 -44.97 -3.64 4.07
CA ARG A 153 -46.03 -3.10 4.96
C ARG A 153 -46.55 -4.17 5.92
N GLY A 154 -46.80 -5.39 5.43
CA GLY A 154 -47.23 -6.52 6.25
C GLY A 154 -46.19 -6.93 7.30
N LYS A 155 -44.90 -7.00 6.92
CA LYS A 155 -43.79 -7.25 7.85
C LYS A 155 -43.67 -6.14 8.90
N ALA A 156 -43.79 -4.88 8.50
CA ALA A 156 -43.79 -3.74 9.40
C ALA A 156 -44.92 -3.89 10.44
N SER A 157 -46.15 -4.18 9.99
CA SER A 157 -47.30 -4.36 10.88
C SER A 157 -47.12 -5.54 11.83
N ALA A 158 -46.57 -6.67 11.38
CA ALA A 158 -46.31 -7.84 12.23
C ALA A 158 -45.23 -7.56 13.28
N ALA A 159 -44.23 -6.76 12.93
CA ALA A 159 -43.21 -6.25 13.84
C ALA A 159 -43.66 -4.98 14.59
N GLN A 160 -44.93 -4.56 14.44
CA GLN A 160 -45.51 -3.35 15.02
C GLN A 160 -44.71 -2.04 14.72
N LEU A 161 -43.95 -2.01 13.63
CA LEU A 161 -43.17 -0.87 13.15
C LEU A 161 -44.04 0.07 12.29
N ARG A 162 -43.74 1.37 12.35
CA ARG A 162 -44.37 2.35 11.45
C ARG A 162 -43.79 2.21 10.04
N PHE A 163 -44.63 1.83 9.08
CA PHE A 163 -44.24 1.80 7.68
C PHE A 163 -44.21 3.21 7.08
N ASP A 164 -43.07 3.61 6.52
CA ASP A 164 -42.95 4.85 5.72
C ASP A 164 -43.04 4.53 4.23
N GLU A 165 -44.26 4.63 3.70
CA GLU A 165 -44.58 4.32 2.32
C GLU A 165 -43.89 5.24 1.31
N GLN A 166 -43.76 6.53 1.64
CA GLN A 166 -43.12 7.50 0.74
C GLN A 166 -41.62 7.25 0.67
N ALA A 167 -40.98 7.04 1.82
CA ALA A 167 -39.55 6.77 1.88
C ALA A 167 -39.21 5.46 1.15
N TYR A 168 -39.97 4.40 1.41
CA TYR A 168 -39.84 3.13 0.68
C TYR A 168 -39.96 3.32 -0.84
N THR A 169 -41.01 4.00 -1.30
CA THR A 169 -41.28 4.17 -2.74
C THR A 169 -40.18 4.99 -3.42
N ASN A 170 -39.67 6.03 -2.76
CA ASN A 170 -38.56 6.85 -3.25
C ASN A 170 -37.27 6.03 -3.34
N GLY A 171 -36.97 5.24 -2.30
CA GLY A 171 -35.86 4.30 -2.29
C GLY A 171 -35.97 3.31 -3.45
N TRP A 172 -37.13 2.67 -3.61
CA TRP A 172 -37.39 1.72 -4.68
C TRP A 172 -37.18 2.32 -6.07
N ARG A 173 -37.67 3.53 -6.33
CA ARG A 173 -37.43 4.24 -7.60
C ARG A 173 -35.95 4.56 -7.84
N ALA A 174 -35.19 4.85 -6.78
CA ALA A 174 -33.74 5.04 -6.89
C ALA A 174 -33.05 3.71 -7.23
N GLY A 175 -33.38 2.64 -6.51
CA GLY A 175 -32.84 1.31 -6.77
C GLY A 175 -33.20 0.77 -8.16
N ASN A 176 -34.44 0.94 -8.60
CA ASN A 176 -34.89 0.49 -9.92
C ASN A 176 -34.14 1.22 -11.06
N ARG A 177 -33.80 2.51 -10.89
CA ARG A 177 -32.90 3.20 -11.83
C ARG A 177 -31.53 2.53 -11.89
N THR A 178 -30.96 2.16 -10.73
CA THR A 178 -29.70 1.39 -10.67
C THR A 178 -29.82 0.05 -11.39
N PHE A 179 -30.87 -0.73 -11.13
CA PHE A 179 -31.13 -2.00 -11.81
C PHE A 179 -31.08 -1.87 -13.34
N TRP A 180 -31.76 -0.86 -13.89
CA TRP A 180 -31.78 -0.62 -15.34
C TRP A 180 -30.45 -0.09 -15.88
N SER A 181 -29.76 0.78 -15.14
CA SER A 181 -28.40 1.21 -15.51
C SER A 181 -27.41 0.05 -15.52
N ASP A 182 -27.44 -0.83 -14.52
CA ASP A 182 -26.56 -2.01 -14.46
C ASP A 182 -26.85 -2.99 -15.60
N ALA A 183 -28.14 -3.18 -15.96
CA ALA A 183 -28.53 -3.98 -17.10
C ALA A 183 -27.99 -3.39 -18.42
N GLY A 184 -28.17 -2.08 -18.65
CA GLY A 184 -27.66 -1.41 -19.85
C GLY A 184 -26.14 -1.45 -19.94
N TYR A 185 -25.46 -1.23 -18.81
CA TYR A 185 -24.01 -1.37 -18.71
C TYR A 185 -23.54 -2.79 -19.07
N SER A 186 -24.13 -3.81 -18.45
CA SER A 186 -23.76 -5.21 -18.67
C SER A 186 -23.99 -5.65 -20.11
N ASP A 187 -25.11 -5.24 -20.71
CA ASP A 187 -25.43 -5.58 -22.09
C ASP A 187 -24.44 -4.94 -23.07
N ALA A 188 -24.16 -3.64 -22.91
CA ALA A 188 -23.17 -2.96 -23.72
C ALA A 188 -21.78 -3.60 -23.58
N ARG A 189 -21.36 -3.91 -22.35
CA ARG A 189 -20.08 -4.57 -22.07
C ARG A 189 -19.99 -5.97 -22.67
N GLY A 190 -21.12 -6.67 -22.80
CA GLY A 190 -21.22 -7.97 -23.46
C GLY A 190 -21.35 -7.90 -24.98
N GLY A 191 -21.41 -6.71 -25.58
CA GLY A 191 -21.66 -6.54 -27.01
C GLY A 191 -23.08 -6.93 -27.43
N ILE A 192 -24.04 -6.82 -26.50
CA ILE A 192 -25.46 -7.08 -26.73
C ILE A 192 -26.11 -5.80 -27.30
N PRO A 193 -26.88 -5.90 -28.41
CA PRO A 193 -27.48 -4.73 -29.06
C PRO A 193 -28.60 -4.10 -28.22
N ASP A 194 -28.79 -2.78 -28.34
CA ASP A 194 -29.86 -2.03 -27.67
C ASP A 194 -31.27 -2.59 -28.01
N SER A 195 -31.43 -3.32 -29.12
CA SER A 195 -32.70 -3.98 -29.45
C SER A 195 -33.16 -4.99 -28.38
N GLU A 196 -32.24 -5.58 -27.62
CA GLU A 196 -32.56 -6.49 -26.50
C GLU A 196 -33.30 -5.80 -25.36
N PHE A 197 -33.22 -4.46 -25.27
CA PHE A 197 -34.02 -3.68 -24.33
C PHE A 197 -35.51 -4.02 -24.45
N ARG A 198 -36.03 -4.27 -25.66
CA ARG A 198 -37.45 -4.58 -25.87
C ARG A 198 -37.86 -5.88 -25.18
N HIS A 199 -37.01 -6.90 -25.27
CA HIS A 199 -37.25 -8.19 -24.63
C HIS A 199 -37.17 -8.07 -23.10
N ARG A 200 -36.17 -7.36 -22.59
CA ARG A 200 -36.03 -7.07 -21.15
C ARG A 200 -37.20 -6.26 -20.61
N ALA A 201 -37.61 -5.22 -21.32
CA ALA A 201 -38.74 -4.37 -20.93
C ALA A 201 -40.06 -5.16 -20.92
N ALA A 202 -40.27 -6.07 -21.89
CA ALA A 202 -41.44 -6.95 -21.87
C ALA A 202 -41.42 -7.90 -20.67
N ALA A 203 -40.29 -8.54 -20.38
CA ALA A 203 -40.13 -9.41 -19.22
C ALA A 203 -40.33 -8.65 -17.89
N ALA A 204 -39.75 -7.46 -17.75
CA ALA A 204 -39.90 -6.60 -16.59
C ALA A 204 -41.37 -6.20 -16.36
N ARG A 205 -42.08 -5.76 -17.42
CA ARG A 205 -43.50 -5.44 -17.33
C ARG A 205 -44.34 -6.65 -16.90
N SER A 206 -44.04 -7.83 -17.43
CA SER A 206 -44.74 -9.07 -17.04
C SER A 206 -44.49 -9.45 -15.58
N ALA A 207 -43.33 -9.09 -15.03
CA ALA A 207 -42.98 -9.28 -13.63
C ALA A 207 -43.48 -8.14 -12.72
N GLY A 208 -44.12 -7.10 -13.26
CA GLY A 208 -44.60 -5.93 -12.50
C GLY A 208 -43.51 -4.92 -12.12
N VAL A 209 -42.36 -4.95 -12.79
CA VAL A 209 -41.24 -4.03 -12.59
C VAL A 209 -41.41 -2.82 -13.51
N GLU A 210 -41.27 -1.61 -12.96
CA GLU A 210 -41.34 -0.37 -13.73
C GLU A 210 -40.10 -0.24 -14.64
N VAL A 211 -40.33 0.07 -15.91
CA VAL A 211 -39.27 0.17 -16.91
C VAL A 211 -38.61 1.55 -16.87
N GLN A 212 -37.29 1.61 -16.74
CA GLN A 212 -36.50 2.85 -16.80
C GLN A 212 -35.64 2.86 -18.08
N GLU A 213 -36.26 3.21 -19.20
CA GLU A 213 -35.59 3.22 -20.53
C GLU A 213 -34.40 4.18 -20.59
N ASP A 214 -34.55 5.39 -20.05
CA ASP A 214 -33.50 6.39 -20.06
C ASP A 214 -32.28 5.92 -19.26
N SER A 215 -32.49 5.36 -18.06
CA SER A 215 -31.40 4.84 -17.21
C SER A 215 -30.64 3.70 -17.88
N TYR A 216 -31.35 2.80 -18.57
CA TYR A 216 -30.74 1.74 -19.36
C TYR A 216 -29.91 2.29 -20.53
N ARG A 217 -30.52 3.14 -21.38
CA ARG A 217 -29.87 3.63 -22.60
C ARG A 217 -28.71 4.57 -22.31
N THR A 218 -28.77 5.39 -21.26
CA THR A 218 -27.64 6.21 -20.85
C THR A 218 -26.44 5.35 -20.48
N ALA A 219 -26.64 4.30 -19.67
CA ALA A 219 -25.57 3.39 -19.28
C ALA A 219 -25.04 2.57 -20.47
N TRP A 220 -25.94 2.06 -21.31
CA TRP A 220 -25.57 1.30 -22.51
C TRP A 220 -24.74 2.13 -23.48
N ASN A 221 -25.17 3.36 -23.80
CA ASN A 221 -24.46 4.24 -24.73
C ASN A 221 -23.08 4.68 -24.21
N ALA A 222 -22.93 4.80 -22.88
CA ALA A 222 -21.64 5.10 -22.27
C ALA A 222 -20.67 3.91 -22.38
N GLU A 223 -21.15 2.70 -22.08
CA GLU A 223 -20.28 1.52 -21.98
C GLU A 223 -19.98 0.85 -23.32
N ILE A 224 -20.86 0.98 -24.33
CA ILE A 224 -20.64 0.35 -25.64
C ILE A 224 -19.35 0.84 -26.30
N VAL A 225 -18.94 2.07 -26.01
CA VAL A 225 -17.67 2.63 -26.47
C VAL A 225 -16.48 1.86 -25.87
N ASN A 226 -16.55 1.51 -24.57
CA ASN A 226 -15.52 0.73 -23.89
C ASN A 226 -15.47 -0.71 -24.41
N TYR A 227 -16.62 -1.31 -24.73
CA TYR A 227 -16.66 -2.60 -25.41
C TYR A 227 -15.81 -2.57 -26.69
N TRP A 228 -15.99 -1.56 -27.55
CA TRP A 228 -15.22 -1.45 -28.79
C TRP A 228 -13.73 -1.19 -28.56
N ARG A 229 -13.35 -0.38 -27.56
CA ARG A 229 -11.94 -0.18 -27.19
C ARG A 229 -11.28 -1.48 -26.69
N ASN A 230 -11.97 -2.22 -25.83
CA ASN A 230 -11.49 -3.48 -25.28
C ASN A 230 -11.34 -4.52 -26.39
N LEU A 231 -12.32 -4.59 -27.30
CA LEU A 231 -12.29 -5.47 -28.45
C LEU A 231 -11.12 -5.14 -29.38
N GLY A 232 -10.88 -3.85 -29.67
CA GLY A 232 -9.73 -3.40 -30.46
C GLY A 232 -8.40 -3.81 -29.83
N THR A 233 -8.27 -3.64 -28.50
CA THR A 233 -7.09 -4.06 -27.74
C THR A 233 -6.87 -5.57 -27.80
N GLN A 234 -7.94 -6.37 -27.63
CA GLN A 234 -7.85 -7.83 -27.69
C GLN A 234 -7.49 -8.30 -29.10
N ASP A 235 -8.12 -7.70 -30.11
CA ASP A 235 -7.99 -8.15 -31.49
C ASP A 235 -6.61 -7.83 -32.10
N ALA A 236 -5.96 -6.77 -31.62
CA ALA A 236 -4.62 -6.32 -32.04
C ALA A 236 -3.55 -7.43 -32.06
N THR A 237 -3.63 -8.39 -31.13
CA THR A 237 -2.67 -9.50 -31.03
C THR A 237 -3.32 -10.87 -31.25
N SER A 238 -4.43 -10.92 -31.99
CA SER A 238 -5.15 -12.16 -32.30
C SER A 238 -5.39 -12.41 -33.79
N GLY A 239 -4.84 -11.54 -34.66
CA GLY A 239 -5.00 -11.63 -36.11
C GLY A 239 -6.36 -11.15 -36.62
N LYS A 240 -7.19 -10.52 -35.78
CA LYS A 240 -8.49 -9.98 -36.18
C LYS A 240 -8.43 -8.50 -36.48
N GLU A 241 -9.08 -8.11 -37.58
CA GLU A 241 -9.21 -6.72 -38.02
C GLU A 241 -10.66 -6.23 -37.95
N PHE A 242 -10.82 -4.91 -38.01
CA PHE A 242 -12.12 -4.26 -37.92
C PHE A 242 -13.12 -4.75 -38.97
N GLY A 243 -12.68 -5.05 -40.20
CA GLY A 243 -13.58 -5.50 -41.27
C GLY A 243 -14.42 -6.72 -40.88
N THR A 244 -13.82 -7.67 -40.17
CA THR A 244 -14.54 -8.86 -39.66
C THR A 244 -15.49 -8.49 -38.51
N ARG A 245 -15.04 -7.68 -37.55
CA ARG A 245 -15.87 -7.25 -36.40
C ARG A 245 -17.04 -6.36 -36.81
N GLY A 246 -16.84 -5.48 -37.78
CA GLY A 246 -17.90 -4.64 -38.33
C GLY A 246 -19.01 -5.45 -38.98
N ARG A 247 -18.67 -6.53 -39.70
CA ARG A 247 -19.67 -7.47 -40.26
C ARG A 247 -20.42 -8.23 -39.16
N GLU A 248 -19.71 -8.75 -38.15
CA GLU A 248 -20.31 -9.44 -37.00
C GLU A 248 -21.27 -8.51 -36.22
N ALA A 249 -20.85 -7.28 -35.96
CA ALA A 249 -21.67 -6.28 -35.28
C ALA A 249 -22.91 -5.91 -36.08
N LYS A 250 -22.77 -5.66 -37.39
CA LYS A 250 -23.89 -5.36 -38.28
C LYS A 250 -24.89 -6.51 -38.36
N ALA A 251 -24.42 -7.76 -38.41
CA ALA A 251 -25.29 -8.94 -38.41
C ALA A 251 -26.10 -9.07 -37.12
N LYS A 252 -25.56 -8.60 -35.99
CA LYS A 252 -26.22 -8.57 -34.68
C LYS A 252 -27.03 -7.28 -34.42
N GLY A 253 -27.02 -6.31 -35.32
CA GLY A 253 -27.64 -5.00 -35.08
C GLY A 253 -26.94 -4.16 -34.00
N LEU A 254 -25.66 -4.44 -33.71
CA LEU A 254 -24.88 -3.71 -32.72
C LEU A 254 -24.37 -2.39 -33.31
N LYS A 255 -24.50 -1.29 -32.56
CA LYS A 255 -23.95 0.00 -32.94
C LYS A 255 -22.42 -0.08 -33.03
N VAL A 256 -21.87 0.39 -34.14
CA VAL A 256 -20.45 0.30 -34.45
C VAL A 256 -19.72 1.58 -34.07
N TYR A 257 -18.62 1.44 -33.33
CA TYR A 257 -17.72 2.53 -32.93
C TYR A 257 -16.33 2.25 -33.50
N GLU A 258 -16.20 2.48 -34.81
CA GLU A 258 -14.98 2.16 -35.58
C GLU A 258 -13.76 2.94 -35.11
N LYS A 259 -13.94 4.24 -34.84
CA LYS A 259 -12.85 5.12 -34.42
C LYS A 259 -12.23 4.61 -33.12
N GLU A 260 -13.05 4.35 -32.11
CA GLU A 260 -12.60 3.92 -30.79
C GLU A 260 -12.00 2.52 -30.81
N TYR A 261 -12.52 1.63 -31.67
CA TYR A 261 -11.89 0.34 -31.94
C TYR A 261 -10.49 0.51 -32.55
N ARG A 262 -10.38 1.29 -33.64
CA ARG A 262 -9.13 1.46 -34.39
C ARG A 262 -8.06 2.12 -33.55
N GLU A 263 -8.39 3.19 -32.83
CA GLU A 263 -7.45 3.88 -31.93
C GLU A 263 -6.89 2.93 -30.86
N ALA A 264 -7.74 2.13 -30.23
CA ALA A 264 -7.31 1.16 -29.22
C ALA A 264 -6.47 0.01 -29.82
N TRP A 265 -6.86 -0.47 -31.00
CA TRP A 265 -6.15 -1.50 -31.74
C TRP A 265 -4.75 -1.04 -32.17
N GLU A 266 -4.63 0.15 -32.75
CA GLU A 266 -3.34 0.75 -33.15
C GLU A 266 -2.45 1.01 -31.93
N ALA A 267 -3.00 1.58 -30.85
CA ALA A 267 -2.26 1.84 -29.62
C ALA A 267 -1.70 0.54 -29.00
N ARG A 268 -2.49 -0.55 -29.02
CA ARG A 268 -2.02 -1.85 -28.53
C ARG A 268 -0.93 -2.44 -29.42
N LEU A 269 -1.05 -2.32 -30.74
CA LEU A 269 0.00 -2.76 -31.67
C LEU A 269 1.30 -1.99 -31.47
N LEU A 270 1.25 -0.66 -31.34
CA LEU A 270 2.45 0.13 -31.04
C LEU A 270 3.11 -0.31 -29.73
N THR A 271 2.30 -0.69 -28.74
CA THR A 271 2.82 -1.24 -27.47
C THR A 271 3.47 -2.60 -27.69
N TYR A 272 2.83 -3.52 -28.41
CA TYR A 272 3.43 -4.81 -28.77
C TYR A 272 4.79 -4.66 -29.47
N TRP A 273 4.87 -3.77 -30.47
CA TRP A 273 6.12 -3.55 -31.22
C TRP A 273 7.21 -2.90 -30.36
N ARG A 274 6.83 -2.00 -29.44
CA ARG A 274 7.75 -1.44 -28.44
C ARG A 274 8.28 -2.51 -27.49
N ASP A 275 7.40 -3.34 -26.94
CA ASP A 275 7.76 -4.41 -26.01
C ASP A 275 8.67 -5.44 -26.68
N THR A 276 8.37 -5.80 -27.93
CA THR A 276 9.20 -6.71 -28.75
C THR A 276 10.57 -6.10 -29.03
N GLY A 277 10.61 -4.81 -29.38
CA GLY A 277 11.86 -4.08 -29.60
C GLY A 277 12.72 -4.01 -28.33
N ALA A 278 12.11 -3.75 -27.18
CA ALA A 278 12.81 -3.74 -25.89
C ALA A 278 13.38 -5.12 -25.54
N ALA A 279 12.60 -6.19 -25.73
CA ALA A 279 13.04 -7.56 -25.49
C ALA A 279 14.22 -7.96 -26.39
N ASP A 280 14.17 -7.59 -27.67
CA ASP A 280 15.26 -7.83 -28.62
C ASP A 280 16.45 -6.88 -28.41
N GLY A 281 16.26 -5.74 -27.74
CA GLY A 281 17.29 -4.71 -27.55
C GLY A 281 18.41 -5.12 -26.61
N TYR A 282 18.11 -5.96 -25.63
CA TYR A 282 19.05 -6.32 -24.58
C TYR A 282 19.86 -7.58 -24.95
N GLY A 283 21.01 -7.38 -25.59
CA GLY A 283 21.97 -8.46 -25.89
C GLY A 283 21.61 -9.34 -27.09
N HIS A 284 20.62 -8.96 -27.89
CA HIS A 284 20.23 -9.65 -29.12
C HIS A 284 20.42 -8.73 -30.36
N PRO A 285 20.60 -9.33 -31.56
CA PRO A 285 20.72 -8.55 -32.79
C PRO A 285 19.42 -7.81 -33.13
N PHE A 286 19.51 -6.80 -33.98
CA PHE A 286 18.34 -6.10 -34.50
C PHE A 286 17.55 -7.00 -35.46
N MET A 287 16.30 -7.37 -35.10
CA MET A 287 15.52 -8.39 -35.81
C MET A 287 14.24 -7.85 -36.47
N LEU A 288 14.11 -6.54 -36.69
CA LEU A 288 12.86 -5.93 -37.17
C LEU A 288 12.31 -6.59 -38.45
N GLU A 289 13.15 -6.79 -39.47
CA GLU A 289 12.71 -7.39 -40.75
C GLU A 289 12.16 -8.81 -40.55
N GLN A 290 12.82 -9.62 -39.70
CA GLN A 290 12.36 -10.95 -39.35
C GLN A 290 11.05 -10.91 -38.54
N ARG A 291 10.89 -9.93 -37.64
CA ARG A 291 9.65 -9.77 -36.88
C ARG A 291 8.49 -9.36 -37.80
N ILE A 292 8.73 -8.45 -38.73
CA ILE A 292 7.77 -8.02 -39.75
C ILE A 292 7.36 -9.19 -40.65
N SER A 293 8.31 -10.01 -41.11
CA SER A 293 7.99 -11.15 -41.99
C SER A 293 7.16 -12.23 -41.28
N ASN A 294 7.32 -12.38 -39.97
CA ASN A 294 6.58 -13.34 -39.15
C ASN A 294 5.28 -12.77 -38.53
N ALA A 295 5.02 -11.46 -38.65
CA ALA A 295 3.92 -10.78 -37.98
C ALA A 295 2.56 -11.48 -38.18
N SER A 296 2.23 -11.83 -39.43
CA SER A 296 0.97 -12.51 -39.74
C SER A 296 0.85 -13.88 -39.09
N ARG A 297 1.95 -14.66 -39.02
CA ARG A 297 1.97 -15.97 -38.33
C ARG A 297 1.77 -15.80 -36.83
N ASP A 298 2.32 -14.73 -36.28
CA ASP A 298 2.27 -14.43 -34.85
C ASP A 298 0.96 -13.67 -34.47
N GLY A 299 0.03 -13.50 -35.41
CA GLY A 299 -1.28 -12.88 -35.17
C GLY A 299 -1.24 -11.38 -34.92
N VAL A 300 -0.20 -10.69 -35.38
CA VAL A 300 0.00 -9.24 -35.22
C VAL A 300 0.10 -8.54 -36.57
N PHE A 301 -0.20 -7.24 -36.57
CA PHE A 301 -0.20 -6.43 -37.78
C PHE A 301 0.92 -5.39 -37.77
N VAL A 302 1.39 -5.06 -38.96
CA VAL A 302 2.35 -3.98 -39.19
C VAL A 302 1.57 -2.72 -39.54
N ILE A 303 1.72 -1.69 -38.72
CA ILE A 303 1.03 -0.40 -38.84
C ILE A 303 2.02 0.76 -39.04
N PRO A 304 1.56 1.94 -39.51
CA PRO A 304 2.36 3.15 -39.47
C PRO A 304 2.86 3.42 -38.04
N GLY A 305 4.17 3.52 -37.87
CA GLY A 305 4.83 3.65 -36.55
C GLY A 305 5.43 2.36 -35.98
N THR A 306 5.21 1.19 -36.60
CA THR A 306 5.83 -0.09 -36.20
C THR A 306 7.35 0.01 -36.13
N GLN A 307 7.96 0.52 -37.20
CA GLN A 307 9.41 0.65 -37.32
C GLN A 307 9.98 1.56 -36.22
N ASP A 308 9.36 2.71 -35.98
CA ASP A 308 9.82 3.66 -34.96
C ASP A 308 9.64 3.09 -33.55
N ALA A 309 8.50 2.48 -33.26
CA ALA A 309 8.21 1.88 -31.95
C ALA A 309 9.23 0.79 -31.60
N TYR A 310 9.49 -0.13 -32.53
CA TYR A 310 10.48 -1.20 -32.33
C TYR A 310 11.90 -0.63 -32.25
N THR A 311 12.30 0.20 -33.22
CA THR A 311 13.68 0.68 -33.34
C THR A 311 14.09 1.53 -32.15
N ASN A 312 13.22 2.42 -31.67
CA ASN A 312 13.52 3.26 -30.52
C ASN A 312 13.63 2.44 -29.23
N ALA A 313 12.75 1.46 -29.04
CA ALA A 313 12.79 0.57 -27.88
C ALA A 313 14.05 -0.32 -27.89
N TRP A 314 14.37 -0.90 -29.05
CA TRP A 314 15.58 -1.69 -29.23
C TRP A 314 16.83 -0.86 -28.94
N ARG A 315 16.94 0.35 -29.49
CA ARG A 315 18.09 1.23 -29.27
C ARG A 315 18.24 1.62 -27.80
N ALA A 316 17.13 1.90 -27.11
CA ALA A 316 17.16 2.25 -25.70
C ALA A 316 17.71 1.10 -24.84
N GLU A 317 17.25 -0.13 -25.06
CA GLU A 317 17.73 -1.30 -24.31
C GLU A 317 19.15 -1.72 -24.73
N ASN A 318 19.49 -1.62 -26.01
CA ASN A 318 20.85 -1.88 -26.49
C ASN A 318 21.85 -0.88 -25.91
N ALA A 319 21.48 0.40 -25.77
CA ALA A 319 22.31 1.40 -25.12
C ALA A 319 22.57 1.08 -23.64
N ARG A 320 21.62 0.45 -22.93
CA ARG A 320 21.81 -0.01 -21.54
C ARG A 320 22.71 -1.24 -21.47
N TYR A 321 22.59 -2.13 -22.44
CA TYR A 321 23.42 -3.33 -22.55
C TYR A 321 24.88 -3.00 -22.94
N CYS A 322 25.08 -2.08 -23.88
CA CYS A 322 26.37 -1.71 -24.45
C CYS A 322 27.08 -0.61 -23.64
N THR A 323 27.27 -0.86 -22.35
CA THR A 323 28.01 0.02 -21.44
C THR A 323 29.27 -0.67 -20.89
N PRO A 324 30.38 0.07 -20.69
CA PRO A 324 31.59 -0.51 -20.11
C PRO A 324 31.33 -1.17 -18.76
N GLU A 325 30.44 -0.60 -17.94
CA GLU A 325 30.07 -1.13 -16.64
C GLU A 325 29.35 -2.47 -16.76
N ASN A 326 28.35 -2.60 -17.65
CA ASN A 326 27.65 -3.87 -17.85
C ASN A 326 28.61 -4.93 -18.39
N ALA A 327 29.51 -4.57 -19.31
CA ALA A 327 30.53 -5.48 -19.82
C ALA A 327 31.47 -5.97 -18.71
N PHE A 328 31.94 -5.06 -17.85
CA PHE A 328 32.79 -5.38 -16.71
C PHE A 328 32.08 -6.30 -15.70
N GLU A 329 30.85 -5.99 -15.29
CA GLU A 329 30.11 -6.84 -14.35
C GLU A 329 29.82 -8.23 -14.94
N ARG A 330 29.52 -8.33 -16.23
CA ARG A 330 29.36 -9.62 -16.92
C ARG A 330 30.67 -10.42 -16.95
N GLY A 331 31.78 -9.74 -17.19
CA GLY A 331 33.12 -10.32 -17.11
C GLY A 331 33.43 -10.87 -15.72
N ARG A 332 33.11 -10.12 -14.66
CA ARG A 332 33.24 -10.57 -13.28
C ARG A 332 32.39 -11.82 -13.01
N ALA A 333 31.14 -11.82 -13.45
CA ALA A 333 30.26 -12.97 -13.30
C ALA A 333 30.63 -14.17 -14.21
N ASN A 334 31.61 -13.99 -15.11
CA ASN A 334 31.92 -14.92 -16.19
C ASN A 334 30.69 -15.31 -17.02
N SER A 335 29.72 -14.39 -17.13
CA SER A 335 28.54 -14.54 -17.96
C SER A 335 28.85 -13.97 -19.34
N GLY A 336 28.72 -14.75 -20.40
CA GLY A 336 29.01 -14.29 -21.76
C GLY A 336 28.31 -12.98 -22.12
N MET A 337 28.96 -12.19 -22.96
CA MET A 337 28.42 -10.96 -23.54
C MET A 337 28.56 -11.01 -25.05
N ALA A 338 27.44 -10.95 -25.76
CA ALA A 338 27.42 -10.71 -27.20
C ALA A 338 27.88 -9.26 -27.44
N VAL A 339 29.15 -9.03 -27.77
CA VAL A 339 29.69 -7.67 -27.99
C VAL A 339 29.41 -7.19 -29.42
N GLU A 340 29.25 -8.12 -30.35
CA GLU A 340 28.96 -7.88 -31.75
C GLU A 340 27.64 -7.14 -32.00
N VAL A 341 26.69 -7.21 -31.05
CA VAL A 341 25.42 -6.48 -31.11
C VAL A 341 25.56 -5.00 -30.76
N CYS A 342 26.71 -4.59 -30.21
CA CYS A 342 27.01 -3.19 -29.92
C CYS A 342 27.56 -2.47 -31.15
N ALA A 343 27.40 -1.15 -31.18
CA ALA A 343 27.95 -0.30 -32.23
C ALA A 343 29.45 -0.58 -32.44
N PRO A 344 29.95 -0.70 -33.70
CA PRO A 344 31.33 -1.07 -33.97
C PRO A 344 32.39 -0.25 -33.22
N ALA A 345 32.14 1.04 -33.04
CA ALA A 345 33.02 1.95 -32.30
C ALA A 345 33.19 1.58 -30.81
N LEU A 346 32.19 0.95 -30.20
CA LEU A 346 32.19 0.58 -28.78
C LEU A 346 32.73 -0.85 -28.54
N GLN A 347 32.78 -1.70 -29.56
CA GLN A 347 33.06 -3.13 -29.39
C GLN A 347 34.42 -3.40 -28.73
N ASN A 348 35.47 -2.66 -29.10
CA ASN A 348 36.79 -2.83 -28.50
C ASN A 348 36.80 -2.41 -27.02
N GLN A 349 36.11 -1.32 -26.69
CA GLN A 349 35.96 -0.87 -25.30
C GLN A 349 35.18 -1.89 -24.46
N MET A 350 34.10 -2.46 -25.00
CA MET A 350 33.32 -3.50 -24.30
C MET A 350 34.15 -4.78 -24.08
N LYS A 351 34.90 -5.24 -25.09
CA LYS A 351 35.82 -6.39 -24.94
C LYS A 351 36.85 -6.14 -23.86
N HIS A 352 37.46 -4.95 -23.85
CA HIS A 352 38.43 -4.56 -22.84
C HIS A 352 37.81 -4.55 -21.43
N ALA A 353 36.64 -3.93 -21.26
CA ALA A 353 35.95 -3.88 -19.98
C ALA A 353 35.53 -5.28 -19.49
N TYR A 354 35.05 -6.15 -20.38
CA TYR A 354 34.72 -7.55 -20.08
C TYR A 354 35.94 -8.33 -19.56
N VAL A 355 37.07 -8.27 -20.27
CA VAL A 355 38.32 -8.93 -19.84
C VAL A 355 38.82 -8.34 -18.52
N SER A 356 38.74 -7.01 -18.36
CA SER A 356 39.10 -6.34 -17.10
C SER A 356 38.26 -6.83 -15.92
N GLY A 357 36.98 -7.16 -16.15
CA GLY A 357 36.11 -7.77 -15.15
C GLY A 357 36.54 -9.19 -14.76
N GLN A 358 36.98 -10.00 -15.72
CA GLN A 358 37.53 -11.34 -15.44
C GLN A 358 38.83 -11.24 -14.62
N ASP A 359 39.75 -10.37 -15.03
CA ASP A 359 41.00 -10.10 -14.31
C ASP A 359 40.74 -9.54 -12.91
N PHE A 360 39.69 -8.71 -12.76
CA PHE A 360 39.27 -8.18 -11.47
C PHE A 360 38.87 -9.31 -10.52
N GLU A 361 38.09 -10.30 -10.96
CA GLU A 361 37.72 -11.41 -10.07
C GLU A 361 38.90 -12.31 -9.72
N VAL A 362 39.86 -12.48 -10.63
CA VAL A 362 41.13 -13.16 -10.31
C VAL A 362 41.90 -12.38 -9.24
N ALA A 363 42.02 -11.06 -9.37
CA ALA A 363 42.65 -10.20 -8.36
C ALA A 363 41.87 -10.22 -7.03
N ALA A 364 40.53 -10.21 -7.08
CA ALA A 364 39.67 -10.27 -5.90
C ALA A 364 39.81 -11.61 -5.17
N ALA A 365 39.96 -12.72 -5.88
CA ALA A 365 40.24 -14.02 -5.27
C ALA A 365 41.60 -14.02 -4.55
N LYS A 366 42.65 -13.47 -5.18
CA LYS A 366 43.98 -13.31 -4.55
C LYS A 366 43.94 -12.38 -3.34
N HIS A 367 43.20 -11.28 -3.43
CA HIS A 367 42.97 -10.37 -2.31
C HIS A 367 42.31 -11.09 -1.13
N ARG A 368 41.22 -11.84 -1.37
CA ARG A 368 40.56 -12.65 -0.32
C ARG A 368 41.52 -13.64 0.33
N GLN A 369 42.37 -14.31 -0.45
CA GLN A 369 43.40 -15.22 0.06
C GLN A 369 44.44 -14.48 0.93
N ALA A 370 44.98 -13.36 0.46
CA ALA A 370 45.95 -12.56 1.20
C ALA A 370 45.38 -12.01 2.51
N VAL A 371 44.10 -11.60 2.52
CA VAL A 371 43.40 -11.17 3.73
C VAL A 371 43.26 -12.33 4.73
N ALA A 372 42.89 -13.52 4.25
CA ALA A 372 42.79 -14.70 5.11
C ALA A 372 44.15 -15.06 5.74
N GLU A 373 45.23 -15.03 4.95
CA GLU A 373 46.59 -15.28 5.42
C GLU A 373 47.05 -14.23 6.43
N ALA A 374 46.82 -12.94 6.16
CA ALA A 374 47.15 -11.86 7.10
C ALA A 374 46.38 -12.01 8.42
N ASN A 375 45.11 -12.44 8.39
CA ASN A 375 44.32 -12.69 9.58
C ASN A 375 44.84 -13.89 10.39
N ASP A 376 45.22 -14.99 9.73
CA ASP A 376 45.85 -16.14 10.38
C ASP A 376 47.17 -15.75 11.08
N LEU A 377 48.06 -15.07 10.34
CA LEU A 377 49.33 -14.59 10.87
C LEU A 377 49.12 -13.61 12.03
N ALA A 378 48.14 -12.69 11.93
CA ALA A 378 47.81 -11.77 13.02
C ALA A 378 47.34 -12.51 14.28
N ASN A 379 46.55 -13.58 14.13
CA ASN A 379 46.14 -14.41 15.26
C ASN A 379 47.34 -15.16 15.88
N ARG A 380 48.24 -15.70 15.06
CA ARG A 380 49.47 -16.37 15.51
C ARG A 380 50.43 -15.41 16.22
N VAL A 381 50.59 -14.19 15.70
CA VAL A 381 51.36 -13.11 16.37
C VAL A 381 50.74 -12.81 17.73
N ARG A 382 49.41 -12.67 17.81
CA ARG A 382 48.71 -12.40 19.08
C ARG A 382 48.92 -13.53 20.09
N ASP A 383 48.82 -14.78 19.68
CA ASP A 383 49.07 -15.94 20.56
C ASP A 383 50.53 -16.01 21.01
N ALA A 384 51.49 -15.87 20.09
CA ALA A 384 52.92 -15.88 20.41
C ALA A 384 53.29 -14.75 21.38
N ARG A 385 52.77 -13.53 21.18
CA ARG A 385 52.91 -12.41 22.14
C ARG A 385 52.30 -12.75 23.50
N GLY A 386 51.13 -13.38 23.51
CA GLY A 386 50.48 -13.84 24.74
C GLY A 386 51.30 -14.88 25.50
N ARG A 387 51.85 -15.87 24.80
CA ARG A 387 52.76 -16.89 25.35
C ARG A 387 54.04 -16.28 25.89
N LEU A 388 54.68 -15.38 25.13
CA LEU A 388 55.89 -14.70 25.55
C LEU A 388 55.65 -13.85 26.80
N GLY A 389 54.57 -13.06 26.81
CA GLY A 389 54.20 -12.29 27.99
C GLY A 389 53.87 -13.14 29.22
N ARG A 390 53.31 -14.36 29.06
CA ARG A 390 53.13 -15.31 30.17
C ARG A 390 54.47 -15.83 30.68
N LEU A 391 55.33 -16.30 29.78
CA LEU A 391 56.66 -16.82 30.11
C LEU A 391 57.52 -15.76 30.83
N GLU A 392 57.52 -14.52 30.34
CA GLU A 392 58.24 -13.41 30.97
C GLU A 392 57.74 -13.10 32.38
N ARG A 393 56.42 -13.19 32.62
CA ARG A 393 55.84 -13.06 33.97
C ARG A 393 56.22 -14.23 34.87
N GLU A 394 56.20 -15.45 34.36
CA GLU A 394 56.61 -16.64 35.12
C GLU A 394 58.10 -16.61 35.50
N ILE A 395 58.97 -16.18 34.58
CA ILE A 395 60.40 -15.96 34.84
C ILE A 395 60.56 -14.95 35.97
N ARG A 396 59.90 -13.78 35.86
CA ARG A 396 59.98 -12.72 36.87
C ARG A 396 59.46 -13.18 38.24
N ALA A 397 58.26 -13.76 38.28
CA ALA A 397 57.65 -14.25 39.52
C ALA A 397 58.50 -15.34 40.20
N SER A 398 59.10 -16.23 39.40
CA SER A 398 60.01 -17.25 39.92
C SER A 398 61.32 -16.67 40.45
N GLN A 399 61.84 -15.58 39.86
CA GLN A 399 63.05 -14.91 40.30
C GLN A 399 62.83 -14.08 41.58
N GLU A 400 61.64 -13.50 41.74
CA GLU A 400 61.26 -12.65 42.88
C GLU A 400 60.72 -13.45 44.10
N ALA A 401 60.56 -14.77 43.97
CA ALA A 401 60.06 -15.63 45.05
C ALA A 401 61.07 -15.68 46.22
N LYS A 402 60.64 -15.21 47.41
CA LYS A 402 61.50 -15.09 48.60
C LYS A 402 62.05 -16.42 49.13
N ASP A 403 61.29 -17.51 48.96
CA ASP A 403 61.65 -18.85 49.45
C ASP A 403 62.32 -19.71 48.38
N ARG A 404 62.87 -19.10 47.32
CA ARG A 404 63.47 -19.83 46.20
C ARG A 404 64.79 -20.50 46.64
N PRO A 405 64.94 -21.83 46.52
CA PRO A 405 66.22 -22.48 46.79
C PRO A 405 67.23 -22.13 45.70
N VAL A 406 68.41 -21.62 46.08
CA VAL A 406 69.51 -21.34 45.14
C VAL A 406 70.34 -22.61 44.98
N ASN A 407 70.04 -23.40 43.95
CA ASN A 407 70.75 -24.64 43.64
C ASN A 407 70.89 -24.87 42.12
N ASP A 408 71.67 -25.86 41.73
CA ASP A 408 71.96 -26.17 40.32
C ASP A 408 70.71 -26.46 39.49
N GLU A 409 69.67 -27.03 40.08
CA GLU A 409 68.41 -27.32 39.38
C GLU A 409 67.63 -26.05 39.05
N THR A 410 67.53 -25.09 39.98
CA THR A 410 66.92 -23.79 39.70
C THR A 410 67.70 -22.98 38.66
N ALA A 411 69.04 -23.08 38.65
CA ALA A 411 69.88 -22.44 37.63
C ALA A 411 69.68 -23.05 36.23
N LYS A 412 69.52 -24.38 36.14
CA LYS A 412 69.17 -25.07 34.88
C LYS A 412 67.79 -24.68 34.38
N GLN A 413 66.80 -24.57 35.28
CA GLN A 413 65.44 -24.15 34.93
C GLN A 413 65.41 -22.72 34.38
N ASP A 414 66.16 -21.78 34.98
CA ASP A 414 66.27 -20.40 34.46
C ASP A 414 66.90 -20.36 33.08
N LYS A 415 67.98 -21.12 32.86
CA LYS A 415 68.61 -21.22 31.54
C LYS A 415 67.64 -21.74 30.47
N ARG A 416 66.83 -22.75 30.80
CA ARG A 416 65.80 -23.30 29.88
C ARG A 416 64.71 -22.28 29.57
N ARG A 417 64.17 -21.59 30.58
CA ARG A 417 63.15 -20.56 30.37
C ARG A 417 63.68 -19.37 29.57
N GLU A 418 64.93 -18.96 29.81
CA GLU A 418 65.57 -17.89 29.04
C GLU A 418 65.89 -18.32 27.60
N GLN A 419 66.17 -19.60 27.37
CA GLN A 419 66.27 -20.15 26.02
C GLN A 419 64.90 -20.13 25.33
N GLU A 420 63.85 -20.63 25.97
CA GLU A 420 62.47 -20.62 25.43
C GLU A 420 62.00 -19.18 25.14
N ARG A 421 62.34 -18.22 26.02
CA ARG A 421 62.05 -16.78 25.81
C ARG A 421 62.69 -16.27 24.53
N ARG A 422 63.97 -16.59 24.30
CA ARG A 422 64.71 -16.19 23.09
C ARG A 422 64.14 -16.84 21.84
N GLU A 423 63.88 -18.15 21.87
CA GLU A 423 63.28 -18.88 20.75
C GLU A 423 61.90 -18.33 20.38
N LEU A 424 61.07 -18.01 21.39
CA LEU A 424 59.74 -17.47 21.18
C LEU A 424 59.78 -16.02 20.68
N ALA A 425 60.73 -15.21 21.14
CA ALA A 425 60.97 -13.86 20.63
C ALA A 425 61.42 -13.88 19.15
N GLU A 426 62.32 -14.77 18.78
CA GLU A 426 62.75 -14.96 17.38
C GLU A 426 61.60 -15.47 16.50
N TYR A 427 60.79 -16.41 17.01
CA TYR A 427 59.60 -16.88 16.32
C TYR A 427 58.59 -15.75 16.09
N LEU A 428 58.33 -14.92 17.11
CA LEU A 428 57.47 -13.76 17.01
C LEU A 428 57.98 -12.77 15.94
N GLN A 429 59.27 -12.45 15.94
CA GLN A 429 59.87 -11.55 14.95
C GLN A 429 59.76 -12.10 13.52
N ARG A 430 59.78 -13.43 13.34
CA ARG A 430 59.52 -14.06 12.03
C ARG A 430 58.05 -13.92 11.62
N LEU A 431 57.12 -14.18 12.54
CA LEU A 431 55.69 -14.03 12.28
C LEU A 431 55.29 -12.59 11.96
N GLU A 432 55.86 -11.60 12.65
CA GLU A 432 55.61 -10.18 12.39
C GLU A 432 56.06 -9.77 10.99
N ARG A 433 57.24 -10.23 10.56
CA ARG A 433 57.72 -10.01 9.17
C ARG A 433 56.79 -10.63 8.14
N GLN A 434 56.36 -11.88 8.37
CA GLN A 434 55.40 -12.56 7.49
C GLN A 434 54.06 -11.82 7.43
N LEU A 435 53.57 -11.32 8.56
CA LEU A 435 52.33 -10.54 8.64
C LEU A 435 52.44 -9.23 7.84
N ASP A 436 53.55 -8.51 7.97
CA ASP A 436 53.78 -7.28 7.22
C ASP A 436 53.85 -7.54 5.71
N ASP A 437 54.50 -8.63 5.28
CA ASP A 437 54.53 -9.04 3.88
C ASP A 437 53.13 -9.43 3.36
N ALA A 438 52.34 -10.18 4.15
CA ALA A 438 50.96 -10.53 3.81
C ALA A 438 50.09 -9.28 3.66
N ARG A 439 50.22 -8.29 4.55
CA ARG A 439 49.53 -6.99 4.45
C ARG A 439 49.90 -6.23 3.17
N ARG A 440 51.18 -6.22 2.78
CA ARG A 440 51.60 -5.62 1.50
C ARG A 440 50.97 -6.32 0.29
N TRP A 441 50.71 -7.62 0.36
CA TRP A 441 49.98 -8.32 -0.69
C TRP A 441 48.49 -7.93 -0.74
N VAL A 442 47.85 -7.74 0.42
CA VAL A 442 46.47 -7.19 0.48
C VAL A 442 46.41 -5.84 -0.23
N ASP A 443 47.28 -4.90 0.13
CA ASP A 443 47.28 -3.56 -0.47
C ASP A 443 47.56 -3.59 -1.98
N ARG A 444 48.49 -4.44 -2.43
CA ARG A 444 48.81 -4.60 -3.86
C ARG A 444 47.63 -5.12 -4.67
N HIS A 445 46.91 -6.13 -4.17
CA HIS A 445 45.76 -6.67 -4.88
C HIS A 445 44.57 -5.70 -4.86
N ASP A 446 44.40 -4.93 -3.79
CA ASP A 446 43.41 -3.86 -3.76
C ASP A 446 43.71 -2.76 -4.79
N GLN A 447 44.95 -2.29 -4.86
CA GLN A 447 45.37 -1.33 -5.89
C GLN A 447 45.19 -1.88 -7.32
N GLN A 448 45.47 -3.17 -7.53
CA GLN A 448 45.25 -3.84 -8.81
C GLN A 448 43.75 -3.84 -9.18
N MET A 449 42.86 -4.18 -8.25
CA MET A 449 41.41 -4.12 -8.44
C MET A 449 40.93 -2.70 -8.78
N GLN A 450 41.41 -1.69 -8.07
CA GLN A 450 41.08 -0.28 -8.33
C GLN A 450 41.56 0.19 -9.71
N ARG A 451 42.75 -0.25 -10.13
CA ARG A 451 43.29 0.03 -11.47
C ARG A 451 42.41 -0.57 -12.56
N LEU A 452 42.10 -1.87 -12.48
CA LEU A 452 41.25 -2.56 -13.45
C LEU A 452 39.87 -1.92 -13.57
N ARG A 453 39.31 -1.42 -12.46
CA ARG A 453 38.03 -0.69 -12.49
C ARG A 453 38.12 0.67 -13.18
N ARG A 454 39.25 1.37 -13.10
CA ARG A 454 39.44 2.68 -13.75
C ARG A 454 39.69 2.57 -15.24
N GLU A 455 40.36 1.50 -15.69
CA GLU A 455 40.75 1.29 -17.09
C GLU A 455 39.57 0.97 -18.03
N ILE A 456 38.35 0.83 -17.53
CA ILE A 456 37.15 0.60 -18.37
C ILE A 456 36.63 1.88 -19.04
N TYR A 457 37.04 3.06 -18.56
CA TYR A 457 36.71 4.38 -19.07
C TYR A 457 37.86 4.92 -19.92
#